data_AF-A0A9R1VNY3-F1
#
_entry.id   AF-A0A9R1VNY3-F1
#
_cell.length_a   1.000
_cell.length_b   1.000
_cell.length_c   1.000
_cell.angle_alpha   90.00
_cell.angle_beta   90.00
_cell.angle_gamma   90.00
#
_symmetry.space_group_name_H-M   'P 1'
#
loop_
_entity.id
_entity.type
_entity.pdbx_description
1 polymer ?
#
loop_
_entity_poly.entity_id
_entity_poly.type
_entity_poly.pdbx_seq_one_letter_code
_entity_poly.pdbx_strand_id
1 'polypeptide(L)'
;MEAIGVLMTYPMSSYLEQELDKRFNLFRLWNLPQKNDFFKENSGSIRAVVGNANAGADRELIDSLPALEIVSNFSVGLDKVDLGHCKQKGIRVTNTPDVLTEDVADLAIGLMLATLRGICECDRYVRAGLWKKGDFKLTTKFSGKKVGIIGLGRIGTAIAKRAEAFNCPISYYSRSQKPETNYIYFPSVVELASHCDILVVACALTAETRHIINRQVIDALGPKGFLINIGRGPHIDEHELVSALVERRIAGAGLDVFEKEPHVPEELFGLDNVVLLPHVASGTVETRNAMADLVVGNLEAHFSKKPLLTPVELDKRFNLFRLWNFPQKNDFFKDNSGSIRAVVANVNVGANRELIDSLPALEIVSCYSVGLDKVDLRHCKQKGIRVTNTPDVLTDDAADLAIGLMLTTLRGISECDRYVRGGLWKKGDFKLTTKFSGKKVGIIGLGRIGTAIAKRAEAFNCPISYYSRSQKPESKYKYFPSVVELASDCDILVVACALTEETRHIINRQVIDALGPKGFLINIGRGPHIDEPELVSALVERRIAGAGLDVYENEPHVPEELFGLDNVVLVPHIGSGTVETRIVMADLVVGNLEAHFSNNPLLTPVV
;
A
#
# COMPACT_ATOMS: atom_id res chain seq x y z
N MET A 1 -3.46 -46.96 17.16
CA MET A 1 -2.75 -45.87 17.85
C MET A 1 -3.79 -45.04 18.55
N GLU A 2 -3.48 -44.51 19.73
CA GLU A 2 -4.36 -43.53 20.40
C GLU A 2 -4.41 -42.23 19.58
N ALA A 3 -5.57 -41.59 19.54
CA ALA A 3 -5.74 -40.33 18.82
C ALA A 3 -5.00 -39.21 19.56
N ILE A 4 -4.07 -38.55 18.87
CA ILE A 4 -3.21 -37.54 19.48
C ILE A 4 -4.04 -36.29 19.80
N GLY A 5 -4.07 -35.88 21.07
CA GLY A 5 -4.77 -34.67 21.51
C GLY A 5 -4.07 -33.40 21.02
N VAL A 6 -4.82 -32.56 20.31
CA VAL A 6 -4.40 -31.23 19.84
C VAL A 6 -5.34 -30.18 20.41
N LEU A 7 -4.81 -29.20 21.13
CA LEU A 7 -5.58 -28.06 21.65
C LEU A 7 -5.44 -26.85 20.72
N MET A 8 -6.52 -26.46 20.06
CA MET A 8 -6.61 -25.25 19.26
C MET A 8 -7.14 -24.11 20.14
N THR A 9 -6.42 -23.00 20.16
CA THR A 9 -6.61 -21.92 21.16
C THR A 9 -7.64 -20.86 20.76
N TYR A 10 -7.81 -20.61 19.46
CA TYR A 10 -8.69 -19.59 18.88
C TYR A 10 -9.26 -20.09 17.53
N PRO A 11 -10.48 -19.72 17.12
CA PRO A 11 -11.09 -20.12 15.84
C PRO A 11 -10.46 -19.39 14.62
N MET A 12 -9.16 -19.60 14.42
CA MET A 12 -8.29 -18.80 13.53
C MET A 12 -8.42 -19.10 12.02
N SER A 13 -8.96 -20.27 11.65
CA SER A 13 -9.21 -20.68 10.26
C SER A 13 -10.07 -21.95 10.24
N SER A 14 -11.23 -21.91 9.58
CA SER A 14 -12.12 -23.07 9.42
C SER A 14 -11.49 -24.19 8.59
N TYR A 15 -10.57 -23.86 7.66
CA TYR A 15 -9.82 -24.86 6.90
C TYR A 15 -8.83 -25.60 7.81
N LEU A 16 -8.06 -24.86 8.62
CA LEU A 16 -7.15 -25.46 9.61
C LEU A 16 -7.91 -26.32 10.61
N GLU A 17 -9.05 -25.85 11.11
CA GLU A 17 -9.89 -26.61 12.02
C GLU A 17 -10.32 -27.95 11.39
N GLN A 18 -10.86 -27.93 10.17
CA GLN A 18 -11.26 -29.14 9.45
C GLN A 18 -10.10 -30.11 9.16
N GLU A 19 -8.91 -29.59 8.82
CA GLU A 19 -7.74 -30.46 8.56
C GLU A 19 -7.17 -31.06 9.84
N LEU A 20 -7.27 -30.36 10.99
CA LEU A 20 -6.90 -30.90 12.29
C LEU A 20 -7.91 -31.96 12.77
N ASP A 21 -9.22 -31.70 12.67
CA ASP A 21 -10.31 -32.61 13.11
C ASP A 21 -10.29 -33.97 12.38
N LYS A 22 -9.78 -33.98 11.13
CA LYS A 22 -9.59 -35.20 10.32
C LYS A 22 -8.39 -36.06 10.74
N ARG A 23 -7.42 -35.49 11.49
CA ARG A 23 -6.10 -36.10 11.76
C ARG A 23 -5.84 -36.36 13.24
N PHE A 24 -6.46 -35.58 14.12
CA PHE A 24 -6.13 -35.48 15.53
C PHE A 24 -7.40 -35.44 16.38
N ASN A 25 -7.27 -35.73 17.68
CA ASN A 25 -8.36 -35.48 18.63
C ASN A 25 -8.36 -33.97 18.97
N LEU A 26 -9.22 -33.20 18.29
CA LEU A 26 -9.18 -31.74 18.28
C LEU A 26 -10.04 -31.10 19.37
N PHE A 27 -9.36 -30.59 20.40
CA PHE A 27 -9.97 -29.80 21.47
C PHE A 27 -10.00 -28.30 21.09
N ARG A 28 -11.14 -27.65 21.29
CA ARG A 28 -11.42 -26.27 20.85
C ARG A 28 -11.60 -25.35 22.07
N LEU A 29 -10.56 -24.60 22.44
CA LEU A 29 -10.46 -23.88 23.72
C LEU A 29 -11.59 -22.84 23.97
N TRP A 30 -12.21 -22.34 22.90
CA TRP A 30 -13.32 -21.38 22.96
C TRP A 30 -14.69 -22.02 23.22
N ASN A 31 -14.84 -23.34 22.98
CA ASN A 31 -16.09 -24.08 23.23
C ASN A 31 -16.15 -24.70 24.64
N LEU A 32 -15.15 -24.49 25.49
CA LEU A 32 -15.04 -25.12 26.80
C LEU A 32 -15.68 -24.26 27.91
N PRO A 33 -16.84 -24.66 28.49
CA PRO A 33 -17.53 -23.84 29.48
C PRO A 33 -16.81 -23.78 30.85
N GLN A 34 -16.06 -24.83 31.20
CA GLN A 34 -15.29 -24.92 32.43
C GLN A 34 -13.87 -25.42 32.11
N LYS A 35 -13.00 -24.49 31.69
CA LYS A 35 -11.62 -24.79 31.28
C LYS A 35 -10.83 -25.57 32.33
N ASN A 36 -10.96 -25.19 33.60
CA ASN A 36 -10.21 -25.82 34.71
C ASN A 36 -10.54 -27.31 34.87
N ASP A 37 -11.81 -27.69 34.71
CA ASP A 37 -12.26 -29.07 34.85
C ASP A 37 -11.95 -29.88 33.59
N PHE A 38 -12.11 -29.29 32.41
CA PHE A 38 -11.59 -29.86 31.17
C PHE A 38 -10.08 -30.18 31.25
N PHE A 39 -9.26 -29.28 31.80
CA PHE A 39 -7.83 -29.53 31.96
C PHE A 39 -7.53 -30.63 32.99
N LYS A 40 -8.28 -30.74 34.10
CA LYS A 40 -8.14 -31.89 35.03
C LYS A 40 -8.35 -33.22 34.32
N GLU A 41 -9.33 -33.30 33.43
CA GLU A 41 -9.69 -34.52 32.70
C GLU A 41 -8.77 -34.82 31.50
N ASN A 42 -8.35 -33.80 30.74
CA ASN A 42 -7.76 -33.97 29.41
C ASN A 42 -6.27 -33.61 29.31
N SER A 43 -5.68 -32.97 30.33
CA SER A 43 -4.28 -32.49 30.34
C SER A 43 -3.23 -33.56 29.97
N GLY A 44 -3.42 -34.81 30.40
CA GLY A 44 -2.53 -35.93 30.07
C GLY A 44 -2.65 -36.44 28.62
N SER A 45 -3.67 -36.03 27.87
CA SER A 45 -3.91 -36.46 26.48
C SER A 45 -3.45 -35.46 25.42
N ILE A 46 -3.31 -34.18 25.80
CA ILE A 46 -2.97 -33.08 24.91
C ILE A 46 -1.46 -33.03 24.71
N ARG A 47 -1.02 -33.39 23.50
CA ARG A 47 0.39 -33.48 23.12
C ARG A 47 0.85 -32.35 22.20
N ALA A 48 -0.09 -31.56 21.66
CA ALA A 48 0.21 -30.35 20.90
C ALA A 48 -0.76 -29.19 21.20
N VAL A 49 -0.26 -27.97 21.04
CA VAL A 49 -1.05 -26.73 21.06
C VAL A 49 -0.92 -26.02 19.71
N VAL A 50 -2.04 -25.51 19.18
CA VAL A 50 -2.10 -24.66 17.99
C VAL A 50 -2.49 -23.25 18.40
N GLY A 51 -1.54 -22.32 18.24
CA GLY A 51 -1.64 -20.90 18.60
C GLY A 51 -1.76 -19.97 17.38
N ASN A 52 -2.01 -18.69 17.61
CA ASN A 52 -1.85 -17.60 16.64
C ASN A 52 -1.30 -16.32 17.32
N ALA A 53 -1.40 -15.18 16.63
CA ALA A 53 -0.96 -13.87 17.13
C ALA A 53 -1.80 -13.33 18.32
N ASN A 54 -2.99 -13.87 18.56
CA ASN A 54 -3.94 -13.39 19.57
C ASN A 54 -3.85 -14.26 20.83
N ALA A 55 -3.89 -15.59 20.66
CA ALA A 55 -3.75 -16.59 21.70
C ALA A 55 -2.69 -17.63 21.31
N GLY A 56 -1.66 -17.79 22.14
CA GLY A 56 -0.56 -18.73 21.91
C GLY A 56 -0.47 -19.78 23.01
N ALA A 57 0.72 -19.94 23.60
CA ALA A 57 0.96 -20.84 24.73
C ALA A 57 1.85 -20.13 25.76
N ASP A 58 1.21 -19.48 26.74
CA ASP A 58 1.89 -18.91 27.90
C ASP A 58 2.32 -20.00 28.90
N ARG A 59 3.04 -19.58 29.95
CA ARG A 59 3.53 -20.47 31.01
C ARG A 59 2.40 -21.23 31.70
N GLU A 60 1.26 -20.61 31.98
CA GLU A 60 0.15 -21.25 32.70
C GLU A 60 -0.46 -22.38 31.86
N LEU A 61 -0.71 -22.14 30.56
CA LEU A 61 -1.17 -23.18 29.65
C LEU A 61 -0.13 -24.31 29.53
N ILE A 62 1.16 -23.99 29.38
CA ILE A 62 2.25 -24.98 29.31
C ILE A 62 2.40 -25.77 30.63
N ASP A 63 2.04 -25.20 31.78
CA ASP A 63 2.03 -25.90 33.07
C ASP A 63 0.79 -26.76 33.29
N SER A 64 -0.36 -26.38 32.71
CA SER A 64 -1.57 -27.21 32.71
C SER A 64 -1.50 -28.45 31.79
N LEU A 65 -0.51 -28.53 30.88
CA LEU A 65 -0.40 -29.58 29.85
C LEU A 65 0.92 -30.38 30.01
N PRO A 66 0.99 -31.36 30.93
CA PRO A 66 2.21 -32.11 31.22
C PRO A 66 2.64 -33.08 30.10
N ALA A 67 1.74 -33.41 29.17
CA ALA A 67 2.01 -34.25 28.00
C ALA A 67 2.39 -33.45 26.74
N LEU A 68 2.48 -32.12 26.83
CA LEU A 68 2.75 -31.25 25.68
C LEU A 68 4.15 -31.48 25.09
N GLU A 69 4.24 -31.72 23.78
CA GLU A 69 5.49 -31.94 23.06
C GLU A 69 5.82 -30.83 22.05
N ILE A 70 4.80 -30.17 21.48
CA ILE A 70 4.96 -29.15 20.44
C ILE A 70 3.90 -28.03 20.51
N VAL A 71 4.33 -26.78 20.33
CA VAL A 71 3.49 -25.63 20.01
C VAL A 71 3.70 -25.26 18.54
N SER A 72 2.65 -25.35 17.72
CA SER A 72 2.70 -24.95 16.31
C SER A 72 1.87 -23.69 16.10
N ASN A 73 2.55 -22.57 15.82
CA ASN A 73 1.94 -21.25 15.82
C ASN A 73 1.57 -20.77 14.41
N PHE A 74 0.28 -20.48 14.19
CA PHE A 74 -0.29 -19.93 12.94
C PHE A 74 -0.01 -18.41 12.80
N SER A 75 1.22 -17.98 13.07
CA SER A 75 1.74 -16.65 12.73
C SER A 75 3.27 -16.63 12.77
N VAL A 76 3.90 -15.63 12.14
CA VAL A 76 5.37 -15.45 12.21
C VAL A 76 5.85 -15.03 13.60
N GLY A 77 5.16 -14.06 14.21
CA GLY A 77 5.44 -13.64 15.58
C GLY A 77 5.19 -14.78 16.57
N LEU A 78 6.04 -14.86 17.59
CA LEU A 78 5.96 -15.84 18.67
C LEU A 78 5.74 -15.16 20.03
N ASP A 79 5.30 -13.90 20.00
CA ASP A 79 5.08 -13.00 21.14
C ASP A 79 3.97 -13.47 22.12
N LYS A 80 3.21 -14.50 21.75
CA LYS A 80 2.21 -15.18 22.60
C LYS A 80 2.66 -16.58 23.07
N VAL A 81 3.89 -17.00 22.81
CA VAL A 81 4.43 -18.30 23.21
C VAL A 81 5.61 -18.09 24.15
N ASP A 82 5.59 -18.70 25.34
CA ASP A 82 6.75 -18.67 26.23
C ASP A 82 7.84 -19.62 25.70
N LEU A 83 8.68 -19.09 24.81
CA LEU A 83 9.82 -19.79 24.21
C LEU A 83 10.84 -20.22 25.26
N GLY A 84 10.95 -19.51 26.38
CA GLY A 84 11.84 -19.84 27.49
C GLY A 84 11.36 -21.07 28.25
N HIS A 85 10.09 -21.10 28.61
CA HIS A 85 9.46 -22.20 29.33
C HIS A 85 9.25 -23.43 28.45
N CYS A 86 8.91 -23.26 27.16
CA CYS A 86 8.93 -24.34 26.18
C CYS A 86 10.31 -25.02 26.12
N LYS A 87 11.38 -24.22 25.99
CA LYS A 87 12.76 -24.72 25.96
C LYS A 87 13.15 -25.43 27.26
N GLN A 88 12.70 -24.96 28.43
CA GLN A 88 12.94 -25.61 29.72
C GLN A 88 12.27 -26.99 29.82
N LYS A 89 11.09 -27.18 29.23
CA LYS A 89 10.39 -28.47 29.19
C LYS A 89 10.77 -29.37 28.00
N GLY A 90 11.66 -28.92 27.11
CA GLY A 90 11.99 -29.64 25.87
C GLY A 90 10.89 -29.59 24.78
N ILE A 91 9.87 -28.75 24.98
CA ILE A 91 8.75 -28.55 24.04
C ILE A 91 9.26 -27.88 22.77
N ARG A 92 8.91 -28.43 21.62
CA ARG A 92 9.24 -27.87 20.31
C ARG A 92 8.34 -26.66 20.03
N VAL A 93 8.86 -25.65 19.33
CA VAL A 93 8.05 -24.53 18.84
C VAL A 93 8.27 -24.37 17.34
N THR A 94 7.19 -24.16 16.59
CA THR A 94 7.22 -23.86 15.15
C THR A 94 6.33 -22.66 14.82
N ASN A 95 6.62 -22.00 13.71
CA ASN A 95 5.90 -20.83 13.21
C ASN A 95 5.76 -20.86 11.69
N THR A 96 5.03 -19.91 11.11
CA THR A 96 4.72 -19.86 9.65
C THR A 96 5.41 -18.72 8.88
N PRO A 97 6.75 -18.60 8.86
CA PRO A 97 7.45 -17.65 8.01
C PRO A 97 7.48 -18.10 6.55
N ASP A 98 7.97 -17.21 5.69
CA ASP A 98 8.03 -17.35 4.23
C ASP A 98 6.65 -17.35 3.55
N VAL A 99 5.73 -18.22 3.94
CA VAL A 99 4.38 -18.37 3.35
C VAL A 99 3.47 -17.12 3.44
N LEU A 100 3.76 -16.20 4.37
CA LEU A 100 3.03 -14.94 4.53
C LEU A 100 3.88 -13.69 4.22
N THR A 101 5.16 -13.86 3.87
CA THR A 101 6.10 -12.75 3.64
C THR A 101 5.60 -11.78 2.57
N GLU A 102 5.15 -12.32 1.44
CA GLU A 102 4.73 -11.51 0.30
C GLU A 102 3.42 -10.77 0.58
N ASP A 103 2.39 -11.41 1.15
CA ASP A 103 1.11 -10.74 1.42
C ASP A 103 1.18 -9.68 2.52
N VAL A 104 2.08 -9.82 3.51
CA VAL A 104 2.34 -8.76 4.50
C VAL A 104 3.10 -7.59 3.84
N ALA A 105 4.07 -7.88 2.97
CA ALA A 105 4.80 -6.85 2.22
C ALA A 105 3.89 -6.10 1.22
N ASP A 106 2.95 -6.82 0.60
CA ASP A 106 1.90 -6.24 -0.26
C ASP A 106 1.03 -5.27 0.54
N LEU A 107 0.57 -5.66 1.74
CA LEU A 107 -0.26 -4.76 2.55
C LEU A 107 0.53 -3.58 3.10
N ALA A 108 1.82 -3.72 3.40
CA ALA A 108 2.66 -2.58 3.80
C ALA A 108 2.73 -1.50 2.70
N ILE A 109 2.95 -1.90 1.44
CA ILE A 109 2.94 -0.97 0.30
C ILE A 109 1.51 -0.46 0.03
N GLY A 110 0.50 -1.30 0.23
CA GLY A 110 -0.92 -0.92 0.16
C GLY A 110 -1.28 0.18 1.17
N LEU A 111 -0.83 0.05 2.42
CA LEU A 111 -0.98 1.04 3.48
C LEU A 111 -0.20 2.32 3.18
N MET A 112 1.03 2.23 2.67
CA MET A 112 1.78 3.41 2.22
C MET A 112 1.01 4.17 1.14
N LEU A 113 0.58 3.49 0.08
CA LEU A 113 -0.17 4.11 -1.01
C LEU A 113 -1.53 4.65 -0.55
N ALA A 114 -2.29 3.89 0.25
CA ALA A 114 -3.59 4.31 0.76
C ALA A 114 -3.49 5.53 1.69
N THR A 115 -2.46 5.61 2.54
CA THR A 115 -2.26 6.72 3.47
C THR A 115 -1.70 7.96 2.77
N LEU A 116 -0.66 7.81 1.94
CA LEU A 116 -0.04 8.95 1.23
C LEU A 116 -0.95 9.51 0.13
N ARG A 117 -1.67 8.65 -0.61
CA ARG A 117 -2.63 9.06 -1.66
C ARG A 117 -4.07 9.23 -1.17
N GLY A 118 -4.32 9.08 0.14
CA GLY A 118 -5.65 9.27 0.73
C GLY A 118 -6.75 8.42 0.10
N ILE A 119 -6.44 7.20 -0.37
CA ILE A 119 -7.36 6.40 -1.23
C ILE A 119 -8.68 6.10 -0.51
N CYS A 120 -8.63 5.78 0.79
CA CYS A 120 -9.82 5.53 1.60
C CYS A 120 -10.66 6.80 1.84
N GLU A 121 -10.02 7.98 1.92
CA GLU A 121 -10.71 9.27 2.00
C GLU A 121 -11.34 9.65 0.67
N CYS A 122 -10.65 9.40 -0.46
CA CYS A 122 -11.18 9.58 -1.80
C CYS A 122 -12.44 8.74 -2.07
N ASP A 123 -12.41 7.47 -1.66
CA ASP A 123 -13.53 6.54 -1.80
C ASP A 123 -14.73 6.96 -0.93
N ARG A 124 -14.49 7.51 0.28
CA ARG A 124 -15.54 8.20 1.05
C ARG A 124 -16.07 9.46 0.35
N TYR A 125 -15.17 10.28 -0.20
CA TYR A 125 -15.48 11.58 -0.80
C TYR A 125 -16.36 11.45 -2.06
N VAL A 126 -16.05 10.48 -2.93
CA VAL A 126 -16.87 10.15 -4.11
C VAL A 126 -18.24 9.59 -3.70
N ARG A 127 -18.28 8.60 -2.78
CA ARG A 127 -19.56 8.01 -2.30
C ARG A 127 -20.47 8.99 -1.59
N ALA A 128 -19.90 10.00 -0.92
CA ALA A 128 -20.65 11.10 -0.31
C ALA A 128 -21.12 12.16 -1.33
N GLY A 129 -20.90 11.95 -2.63
CA GLY A 129 -21.26 12.87 -3.71
C GLY A 129 -20.52 14.21 -3.66
N LEU A 130 -19.42 14.31 -2.91
CA LEU A 130 -18.75 15.59 -2.65
C LEU A 130 -17.95 16.11 -3.84
N TRP A 131 -17.49 15.23 -4.74
CA TRP A 131 -16.79 15.65 -5.97
C TRP A 131 -17.65 16.52 -6.89
N LYS A 132 -18.99 16.37 -6.84
CA LYS A 132 -19.95 17.26 -7.50
C LYS A 132 -19.90 18.71 -6.97
N LYS A 133 -19.15 18.98 -5.89
CA LYS A 133 -19.00 20.29 -5.22
C LYS A 133 -17.58 20.87 -5.34
N GLY A 134 -16.62 20.14 -5.91
CA GLY A 134 -15.23 20.56 -6.06
C GLY A 134 -14.26 19.39 -6.08
N ASP A 135 -13.03 19.62 -6.57
CA ASP A 135 -11.99 18.60 -6.62
C ASP A 135 -11.49 18.18 -5.24
N PHE A 136 -11.00 16.94 -5.16
CA PHE A 136 -10.32 16.45 -3.96
C PHE A 136 -8.95 17.14 -3.76
N LYS A 137 -8.50 17.19 -2.51
CA LYS A 137 -7.23 17.83 -2.14
C LYS A 137 -6.02 17.11 -2.75
N LEU A 138 -4.94 17.85 -2.99
CA LEU A 138 -3.66 17.25 -3.38
C LEU A 138 -3.11 16.35 -2.26
N THR A 139 -2.56 15.20 -2.65
CA THR A 139 -2.09 14.14 -1.75
C THR A 139 -0.56 14.05 -1.75
N THR A 140 0.06 13.07 -1.10
CA THR A 140 1.53 12.89 -1.07
C THR A 140 1.99 11.88 -2.12
N LYS A 141 3.11 12.14 -2.81
CA LYS A 141 3.74 11.18 -3.73
C LYS A 141 4.43 10.07 -2.95
N PHE A 142 4.36 8.83 -3.46
CA PHE A 142 5.13 7.72 -2.90
C PHE A 142 6.49 7.53 -3.60
N SER A 143 6.52 7.49 -4.94
CA SER A 143 7.78 7.27 -5.67
C SER A 143 8.88 8.28 -5.33
N GLY A 144 10.06 7.76 -4.98
CA GLY A 144 11.23 8.54 -4.58
C GLY A 144 11.27 8.98 -3.11
N LYS A 145 10.22 8.70 -2.31
CA LYS A 145 10.21 8.93 -0.86
C LYS A 145 11.24 8.06 -0.16
N LYS A 146 11.84 8.57 0.92
CA LYS A 146 12.80 7.78 1.71
C LYS A 146 12.05 6.87 2.68
N VAL A 147 12.25 5.57 2.56
CA VAL A 147 11.57 4.54 3.35
C VAL A 147 12.53 3.96 4.38
N GLY A 148 12.19 4.13 5.67
CA GLY A 148 12.93 3.57 6.80
C GLY A 148 12.23 2.32 7.32
N ILE A 149 12.90 1.16 7.31
CA ILE A 149 12.30 -0.13 7.66
C ILE A 149 12.88 -0.69 8.96
N ILE A 150 12.11 -0.60 10.06
CA ILE A 150 12.46 -1.21 11.35
C ILE A 150 12.25 -2.72 11.24
N GLY A 151 13.34 -3.47 11.10
CA GLY A 151 13.37 -4.92 10.90
C GLY A 151 13.35 -5.31 9.43
N LEU A 152 14.48 -5.21 8.73
CA LEU A 152 14.63 -5.64 7.31
C LEU A 152 14.57 -7.18 7.13
N GLY A 153 13.90 -7.93 8.01
CA GLY A 153 13.81 -9.39 7.93
C GLY A 153 13.11 -9.84 6.64
N ARG A 154 12.68 -11.11 6.53
CA ARG A 154 11.95 -11.61 5.33
C ARG A 154 10.92 -10.60 4.81
N ILE A 155 10.05 -10.11 5.70
CA ILE A 155 9.03 -9.09 5.42
C ILE A 155 9.67 -7.75 5.06
N GLY A 156 10.59 -7.21 5.86
CA GLY A 156 11.23 -5.93 5.58
C GLY A 156 12.06 -5.89 4.28
N THR A 157 12.74 -6.97 3.92
CA THR A 157 13.41 -7.13 2.61
C THR A 157 12.39 -7.23 1.47
N ALA A 158 11.28 -7.96 1.66
CA ALA A 158 10.21 -8.03 0.68
C ALA A 158 9.49 -6.68 0.46
N ILE A 159 9.39 -5.85 1.50
CA ILE A 159 8.93 -4.45 1.44
C ILE A 159 9.95 -3.58 0.71
N ALA A 160 11.25 -3.70 1.04
CA ALA A 160 12.31 -2.94 0.39
C ALA A 160 12.37 -3.19 -1.12
N LYS A 161 12.44 -4.47 -1.54
CA LYS A 161 12.38 -4.90 -2.95
C LYS A 161 11.19 -4.29 -3.70
N ARG A 162 10.02 -4.22 -3.06
CA ARG A 162 8.83 -3.57 -3.64
C ARG A 162 9.04 -2.07 -3.76
N ALA A 163 9.43 -1.38 -2.68
CA ALA A 163 9.64 0.07 -2.66
C ALA A 163 10.76 0.55 -3.62
N GLU A 164 11.80 -0.23 -3.86
CA GLU A 164 12.82 0.04 -4.89
C GLU A 164 12.23 0.14 -6.30
N ALA A 165 11.14 -0.60 -6.60
CA ALA A 165 10.46 -0.50 -7.89
C ALA A 165 9.78 0.87 -8.10
N PHE A 166 9.44 1.55 -7.00
CA PHE A 166 8.95 2.95 -6.94
C PHE A 166 10.11 3.96 -6.83
N ASN A 167 11.36 3.53 -7.02
CA ASN A 167 12.57 4.34 -6.93
C ASN A 167 12.83 4.94 -5.52
N CYS A 168 12.21 4.38 -4.47
CA CYS A 168 12.34 4.88 -3.10
C CYS A 168 13.71 4.54 -2.48
N PRO A 169 14.48 5.51 -1.95
CA PRO A 169 15.70 5.22 -1.21
C PRO A 169 15.39 4.46 0.10
N ILE A 170 16.03 3.31 0.30
CA ILE A 170 15.80 2.43 1.46
C ILE A 170 16.86 2.63 2.54
N SER A 171 16.41 2.75 3.79
CA SER A 171 17.22 2.67 5.02
C SER A 171 16.52 1.72 6.00
N TYR A 172 17.22 1.15 7.00
CA TYR A 172 16.61 0.12 7.84
C TYR A 172 17.13 0.08 9.28
N TYR A 173 16.33 -0.42 10.24
CA TYR A 173 16.66 -0.63 11.68
C TYR A 173 16.57 -2.11 12.16
N SER A 174 17.12 -2.42 13.36
CA SER A 174 17.11 -3.63 14.24
C SER A 174 18.45 -3.71 15.09
N ARG A 175 18.97 -4.87 15.53
CA ARG A 175 20.16 -5.11 16.40
C ARG A 175 21.58 -5.42 15.80
N SER A 176 21.79 -5.89 14.56
CA SER A 176 23.12 -6.16 13.92
C SER A 176 23.15 -6.12 12.38
N GLN A 177 24.27 -5.72 11.74
CA GLN A 177 24.34 -5.39 10.29
C GLN A 177 23.92 -6.51 9.33
N LYS A 178 23.31 -6.13 8.19
CA LYS A 178 23.38 -6.93 6.95
C LYS A 178 24.52 -6.46 6.04
N PRO A 179 25.65 -7.19 5.96
CA PRO A 179 26.65 -6.97 4.92
C PRO A 179 26.14 -7.33 3.51
N GLU A 180 25.04 -8.09 3.40
CA GLU A 180 24.47 -8.54 2.12
C GLU A 180 23.52 -7.53 1.43
N THR A 181 23.36 -6.31 1.97
CA THR A 181 22.52 -5.25 1.35
C THR A 181 23.25 -3.91 1.21
N ASN A 182 22.85 -3.16 0.18
CA ASN A 182 23.33 -1.80 -0.11
C ASN A 182 22.47 -0.70 0.54
N TYR A 183 21.40 -1.05 1.27
CA TYR A 183 20.51 -0.07 1.94
C TYR A 183 21.24 0.66 3.09
N ILE A 184 20.81 1.89 3.40
CA ILE A 184 21.62 2.81 4.24
C ILE A 184 21.57 2.46 5.73
N TYR A 185 22.74 2.63 6.37
CA TYR A 185 23.11 2.04 7.65
C TYR A 185 24.11 2.93 8.47
N PHE A 186 23.63 3.65 9.50
CA PHE A 186 24.28 4.44 10.59
C PHE A 186 23.50 4.24 11.94
N PRO A 187 23.90 4.61 13.19
CA PRO A 187 23.25 4.16 14.47
C PRO A 187 21.72 3.81 14.62
N SER A 188 20.78 4.69 15.04
CA SER A 188 19.58 4.31 15.84
C SER A 188 18.15 4.58 15.25
N VAL A 189 17.06 4.14 15.92
CA VAL A 189 15.64 4.29 15.48
C VAL A 189 15.16 5.74 15.42
N VAL A 190 15.39 6.54 16.48
CA VAL A 190 15.05 7.97 16.50
C VAL A 190 15.70 8.66 15.29
N GLU A 191 16.92 8.25 14.99
CA GLU A 191 17.69 8.76 13.90
C GLU A 191 17.25 8.18 12.53
N LEU A 192 16.67 6.97 12.47
CA LEU A 192 15.99 6.43 11.27
C LEU A 192 14.69 7.15 10.96
N ALA A 193 13.89 7.47 11.99
CA ALA A 193 12.72 8.31 11.87
C ALA A 193 13.09 9.65 11.23
N SER A 194 14.20 10.24 11.67
CA SER A 194 14.78 11.42 11.00
C SER A 194 15.34 11.17 9.59
N HIS A 195 15.46 9.92 9.07
CA HIS A 195 15.78 9.68 7.65
C HIS A 195 14.57 9.81 6.73
N CYS A 196 13.45 9.28 7.18
CA CYS A 196 12.45 8.78 6.28
C CYS A 196 11.28 9.73 6.19
N ASP A 197 10.72 9.84 4.98
CA ASP A 197 9.36 10.33 4.84
C ASP A 197 8.35 9.27 5.34
N ILE A 198 8.76 8.00 5.41
CA ILE A 198 7.91 6.86 5.74
C ILE A 198 8.68 5.88 6.64
N LEU A 199 8.22 5.70 7.88
CA LEU A 199 8.79 4.74 8.84
C LEU A 199 7.90 3.50 8.92
N VAL A 200 8.49 2.32 8.74
CA VAL A 200 7.77 1.04 8.60
C VAL A 200 8.20 0.08 9.71
N VAL A 201 7.25 -0.35 10.54
CA VAL A 201 7.47 -1.35 11.60
C VAL A 201 7.25 -2.75 11.02
N ALA A 202 8.34 -3.50 10.84
CA ALA A 202 8.39 -4.85 10.29
C ALA A 202 9.23 -5.84 11.15
N CYS A 203 9.55 -5.46 12.39
CA CYS A 203 10.28 -6.28 13.36
C CYS A 203 9.36 -7.22 14.16
N ALA A 204 9.98 -8.14 14.90
CA ALA A 204 9.28 -8.97 15.88
C ALA A 204 9.14 -8.23 17.22
N LEU A 205 8.02 -8.46 17.92
CA LEU A 205 7.77 -7.91 19.24
C LEU A 205 8.55 -8.70 20.31
N THR A 206 9.38 -7.99 21.07
CA THR A 206 10.14 -8.47 22.22
C THR A 206 10.05 -7.44 23.35
N ALA A 207 10.73 -7.68 24.49
CA ALA A 207 10.80 -6.67 25.55
C ALA A 207 11.53 -5.39 25.09
N GLU A 208 12.53 -5.54 24.21
CA GLU A 208 13.37 -4.46 23.69
C GLU A 208 12.73 -3.70 22.52
N THR A 209 11.77 -4.31 21.80
CA THR A 209 11.03 -3.66 20.71
C THR A 209 9.63 -3.19 21.12
N ARG A 210 9.18 -3.49 22.35
CA ARG A 210 7.95 -2.91 22.90
C ARG A 210 8.11 -1.39 23.01
N HIS A 211 7.12 -0.64 22.48
CA HIS A 211 7.13 0.82 22.40
C HIS A 211 8.41 1.40 21.76
N ILE A 212 9.02 0.68 20.82
CA ILE A 212 10.15 1.14 20.00
C ILE A 212 9.80 2.38 19.16
N ILE A 213 8.53 2.57 18.83
CA ILE A 213 7.97 3.85 18.40
C ILE A 213 7.35 4.53 19.63
N ASN A 214 8.17 5.28 20.36
CA ASN A 214 7.75 6.16 21.44
C ASN A 214 7.64 7.62 20.96
N ARG A 215 7.24 8.54 21.85
CA ARG A 215 7.16 9.99 21.55
C ARG A 215 8.40 10.54 20.84
N GLN A 216 9.61 10.19 21.28
CA GLN A 216 10.85 10.72 20.71
C GLN A 216 11.05 10.28 19.25
N VAL A 217 10.66 9.04 18.91
CA VAL A 217 10.70 8.51 17.54
C VAL A 217 9.62 9.16 16.66
N ILE A 218 8.44 9.38 17.23
CA ILE A 218 7.31 10.05 16.55
C ILE A 218 7.66 11.52 16.24
N ASP A 219 8.20 12.26 17.21
CA ASP A 219 8.61 13.65 17.03
C ASP A 219 9.83 13.79 16.09
N ALA A 220 10.69 12.76 16.02
CA ALA A 220 11.82 12.70 15.09
C ALA A 220 11.45 12.31 13.65
N LEU A 221 10.31 11.63 13.44
CA LEU A 221 9.66 11.41 12.15
C LEU A 221 8.97 12.70 11.67
N GLY A 222 8.34 13.42 12.60
CA GLY A 222 7.91 14.80 12.45
C GLY A 222 6.73 15.03 11.47
N PRO A 223 6.29 16.29 11.31
CA PRO A 223 4.96 16.64 10.74
C PRO A 223 4.80 16.39 9.24
N LYS A 224 5.78 15.76 8.59
CA LYS A 224 5.76 15.33 7.18
C LYS A 224 5.93 13.82 7.01
N GLY A 225 6.33 13.12 8.07
CA GLY A 225 6.59 11.69 8.04
C GLY A 225 5.32 10.87 8.31
N PHE A 226 5.28 9.68 7.73
CA PHE A 226 4.18 8.73 7.82
C PHE A 226 4.62 7.46 8.55
N LEU A 227 3.81 6.98 9.49
CA LEU A 227 4.10 5.75 10.25
C LEU A 227 3.27 4.58 9.73
N ILE A 228 3.91 3.45 9.39
CA ILE A 228 3.25 2.25 8.90
C ILE A 228 3.54 1.09 9.86
N ASN A 229 2.51 0.39 10.35
CA ASN A 229 2.69 -0.78 11.23
C ASN A 229 1.92 -1.99 10.71
N ILE A 230 2.68 -3.05 10.40
CA ILE A 230 2.19 -4.37 10.00
C ILE A 230 2.75 -5.49 10.90
N GLY A 231 3.40 -5.14 12.01
CA GLY A 231 4.06 -6.08 12.91
C GLY A 231 3.18 -6.49 14.09
N ARG A 232 3.06 -5.57 15.05
CA ARG A 232 2.24 -5.66 16.28
C ARG A 232 1.95 -4.26 16.78
N GLY A 233 0.76 -4.00 17.32
CA GLY A 233 0.42 -2.71 17.91
C GLY A 233 1.37 -2.26 19.03
N PRO A 234 1.71 -3.12 20.03
CA PRO A 234 2.62 -2.77 21.12
C PRO A 234 4.08 -2.44 20.75
N HIS A 235 4.45 -2.40 19.46
CA HIS A 235 5.67 -1.70 19.04
C HIS A 235 5.55 -0.18 19.19
N ILE A 236 4.33 0.35 19.31
CA ILE A 236 4.03 1.78 19.38
C ILE A 236 3.44 2.11 20.75
N ASP A 237 3.87 3.22 21.34
CA ASP A 237 3.09 3.91 22.37
C ASP A 237 1.83 4.49 21.72
N GLU A 238 0.73 3.75 21.78
CA GLU A 238 -0.51 4.05 21.06
C GLU A 238 -1.14 5.38 21.52
N HIS A 239 -0.97 5.75 22.79
CA HIS A 239 -1.42 7.02 23.33
C HIS A 239 -0.64 8.20 22.74
N GLU A 240 0.69 8.09 22.67
CA GLU A 240 1.54 9.10 22.03
C GLU A 240 1.32 9.19 20.52
N LEU A 241 0.99 8.08 19.85
CA LEU A 241 0.60 8.10 18.44
C LEU A 241 -0.73 8.84 18.22
N VAL A 242 -1.76 8.56 19.03
CA VAL A 242 -3.06 9.26 18.96
C VAL A 242 -2.87 10.76 19.18
N SER A 243 -2.16 11.14 20.25
CA SER A 243 -1.79 12.54 20.53
C SER A 243 -1.07 13.18 19.34
N ALA A 244 -0.04 12.51 18.78
CA ALA A 244 0.72 13.04 17.64
C ALA A 244 -0.08 13.21 16.35
N LEU A 245 -1.05 12.35 16.08
CA LEU A 245 -1.91 12.43 14.90
C LEU A 245 -2.97 13.54 15.04
N VAL A 246 -3.52 13.72 16.24
CA VAL A 246 -4.46 14.81 16.56
C VAL A 246 -3.74 16.17 16.56
N GLU A 247 -2.58 16.25 17.20
CA GLU A 247 -1.72 17.45 17.27
C GLU A 247 -0.96 17.75 15.96
N ARG A 248 -1.06 16.86 14.95
CA ARG A 248 -0.32 16.93 13.67
C ARG A 248 1.21 17.00 13.84
N ARG A 249 1.74 16.39 14.90
CA ARG A 249 3.18 16.14 15.09
C ARG A 249 3.75 15.15 14.07
N ILE A 250 2.91 14.29 13.48
CA ILE A 250 3.21 13.51 12.27
C ILE A 250 2.14 13.73 11.19
N ALA A 251 2.48 13.42 9.93
CA ALA A 251 1.57 13.64 8.80
C ALA A 251 0.37 12.66 8.82
N GLY A 252 0.62 11.38 9.07
CA GLY A 252 -0.41 10.33 9.09
C GLY A 252 0.12 8.94 9.44
N ALA A 253 -0.79 7.97 9.57
CA ALA A 253 -0.41 6.59 9.91
C ALA A 253 -1.27 5.51 9.21
N GLY A 254 -0.62 4.45 8.74
CA GLY A 254 -1.27 3.25 8.20
C GLY A 254 -1.09 2.07 9.16
N LEU A 255 -2.18 1.59 9.77
CA LEU A 255 -2.14 0.65 10.90
C LEU A 255 -2.96 -0.60 10.58
N ASP A 256 -2.31 -1.78 10.58
CA ASP A 256 -2.99 -3.08 10.56
C ASP A 256 -3.17 -3.68 11.97
N VAL A 257 -2.56 -3.06 12.99
CA VAL A 257 -2.36 -3.66 14.33
C VAL A 257 -2.37 -2.58 15.43
N PHE A 258 -2.90 -2.94 16.61
CA PHE A 258 -3.25 -2.02 17.72
C PHE A 258 -2.87 -2.64 19.08
N GLU A 259 -2.74 -1.85 20.14
CA GLU A 259 -2.26 -2.37 21.44
C GLU A 259 -3.29 -3.32 22.11
N LYS A 260 -4.60 -3.15 21.83
CA LYS A 260 -5.70 -3.86 22.50
C LYS A 260 -6.73 -4.46 21.54
N GLU A 261 -6.29 -4.92 20.38
CA GLU A 261 -7.11 -5.58 19.33
C GLU A 261 -8.17 -6.53 19.91
N PRO A 262 -9.44 -6.49 19.44
CA PRO A 262 -9.99 -5.68 18.34
C PRO A 262 -10.41 -4.26 18.77
N HIS A 263 -9.97 -3.77 19.94
CA HIS A 263 -10.21 -2.38 20.35
C HIS A 263 -9.19 -1.46 19.68
N VAL A 264 -9.71 -0.37 19.11
CA VAL A 264 -8.96 0.71 18.46
C VAL A 264 -9.39 2.01 19.15
N PRO A 265 -8.48 2.97 19.44
CA PRO A 265 -8.83 4.27 19.98
C PRO A 265 -9.84 5.00 19.08
N GLU A 266 -10.95 5.44 19.65
CA GLU A 266 -12.09 5.99 18.88
C GLU A 266 -11.77 7.38 18.30
N GLU A 267 -10.77 8.06 18.87
CA GLU A 267 -10.15 9.29 18.34
C GLU A 267 -9.62 9.10 16.91
N LEU A 268 -9.11 7.91 16.57
CA LEU A 268 -8.59 7.62 15.23
C LEU A 268 -9.71 7.53 14.18
N PHE A 269 -10.94 7.20 14.57
CA PHE A 269 -12.04 7.03 13.61
C PHE A 269 -12.44 8.34 12.92
N GLY A 270 -12.25 9.48 13.59
CA GLY A 270 -12.49 10.82 13.04
C GLY A 270 -11.33 11.40 12.22
N LEU A 271 -10.20 10.70 12.08
CA LEU A 271 -9.02 11.21 11.39
C LEU A 271 -8.93 10.69 9.94
N ASP A 272 -8.91 11.60 8.97
CA ASP A 272 -8.70 11.25 7.56
C ASP A 272 -7.22 11.00 7.20
N ASN A 273 -6.27 11.42 8.05
CA ASN A 273 -4.85 11.12 7.88
C ASN A 273 -4.41 9.77 8.47
N VAL A 274 -5.35 8.84 8.69
CA VAL A 274 -5.04 7.45 9.02
C VAL A 274 -5.78 6.47 8.13
N VAL A 275 -5.21 5.27 7.97
CA VAL A 275 -5.88 4.09 7.40
C VAL A 275 -5.81 2.97 8.44
N LEU A 276 -6.96 2.41 8.80
CA LEU A 276 -7.11 1.48 9.93
C LEU A 276 -7.61 0.11 9.43
N LEU A 277 -6.84 -0.96 9.63
CA LEU A 277 -7.16 -2.30 9.11
C LEU A 277 -7.21 -3.36 10.24
N PRO A 278 -8.09 -4.37 10.17
CA PRO A 278 -8.31 -5.32 11.26
C PRO A 278 -7.37 -6.56 11.18
N HIS A 279 -6.06 -6.35 11.30
CA HIS A 279 -5.02 -7.41 11.28
C HIS A 279 -5.09 -8.34 10.04
N VAL A 280 -5.23 -7.74 8.85
CA VAL A 280 -5.46 -8.42 7.57
C VAL A 280 -4.20 -8.58 6.72
N ALA A 281 -3.00 -8.31 7.24
CA ALA A 281 -1.74 -8.47 6.50
C ALA A 281 -1.53 -9.88 5.92
N SER A 282 -1.92 -10.93 6.63
CA SER A 282 -1.95 -12.32 6.11
C SER A 282 -3.36 -12.79 5.68
N GLY A 283 -4.34 -11.89 5.61
CA GLY A 283 -5.78 -12.16 5.48
C GLY A 283 -6.28 -12.56 4.08
N THR A 284 -5.46 -13.26 3.29
CA THR A 284 -5.87 -13.78 1.97
C THR A 284 -6.22 -15.25 2.04
N VAL A 285 -7.13 -15.72 1.17
CA VAL A 285 -7.46 -17.15 1.07
C VAL A 285 -6.21 -17.96 0.73
N GLU A 286 -5.36 -17.46 -0.17
CA GLU A 286 -4.14 -18.14 -0.58
C GLU A 286 -3.12 -18.32 0.57
N THR A 287 -2.81 -17.25 1.32
CA THR A 287 -1.83 -17.33 2.41
C THR A 287 -2.39 -18.00 3.67
N ARG A 288 -3.67 -17.81 4.02
CA ARG A 288 -4.26 -18.49 5.20
C ARG A 288 -4.30 -20.01 5.02
N ASN A 289 -4.47 -20.51 3.79
CA ASN A 289 -4.39 -21.94 3.50
C ASN A 289 -2.93 -22.45 3.58
N ALA A 290 -1.99 -21.76 2.94
CA ALA A 290 -0.57 -22.15 3.00
C ALA A 290 0.02 -22.11 4.44
N MET A 291 -0.45 -21.20 5.29
CA MET A 291 -0.13 -21.19 6.72
C MET A 291 -0.73 -22.40 7.47
N ALA A 292 -1.92 -22.86 7.08
CA ALA A 292 -2.59 -23.99 7.71
C ALA A 292 -1.88 -25.31 7.36
N ASP A 293 -1.56 -25.49 6.08
CA ASP A 293 -0.76 -26.62 5.58
C ASP A 293 0.60 -26.71 6.29
N LEU A 294 1.23 -25.56 6.53
CA LEU A 294 2.52 -25.48 7.24
C LEU A 294 2.40 -25.79 8.75
N VAL A 295 1.29 -25.43 9.41
CA VAL A 295 1.01 -25.85 10.80
C VAL A 295 0.77 -27.36 10.88
N VAL A 296 -0.09 -27.90 10.01
CA VAL A 296 -0.37 -29.35 9.93
C VAL A 296 0.91 -30.13 9.61
N GLY A 297 1.70 -29.68 8.63
CA GLY A 297 2.96 -30.29 8.25
C GLY A 297 4.01 -30.32 9.36
N ASN A 298 4.11 -29.28 10.20
CA ASN A 298 4.98 -29.29 11.38
C ASN A 298 4.50 -30.27 12.47
N LEU A 299 3.18 -30.41 12.68
CA LEU A 299 2.62 -31.40 13.61
C LEU A 299 2.82 -32.83 13.10
N GLU A 300 2.50 -33.10 11.84
CA GLU A 300 2.73 -34.39 11.18
C GLU A 300 4.22 -34.77 11.20
N ALA A 301 5.12 -33.81 10.93
CA ALA A 301 6.56 -34.02 11.00
C ALA A 301 7.00 -34.37 12.43
N HIS A 302 6.60 -33.59 13.43
CA HIS A 302 6.92 -33.84 14.84
C HIS A 302 6.46 -35.23 15.30
N PHE A 303 5.18 -35.57 15.11
CA PHE A 303 4.65 -36.87 15.55
C PHE A 303 5.17 -38.06 14.70
N SER A 304 5.62 -37.81 13.46
CA SER A 304 6.37 -38.78 12.64
C SER A 304 7.87 -38.83 12.96
N LYS A 305 8.36 -38.06 13.96
CA LYS A 305 9.78 -37.92 14.34
C LYS A 305 10.71 -37.43 13.20
N LYS A 306 10.19 -36.56 12.33
CA LYS A 306 10.90 -35.87 11.23
C LYS A 306 11.36 -34.45 11.68
N PRO A 307 12.25 -33.75 10.92
CA PRO A 307 12.72 -32.38 11.22
C PRO A 307 11.64 -31.25 11.16
N LEU A 308 11.98 -30.08 11.75
CA LEU A 308 11.24 -28.79 11.81
C LEU A 308 12.07 -27.60 11.16
N LEU A 309 12.03 -26.29 11.58
CA LEU A 309 12.49 -25.07 10.79
C LEU A 309 13.50 -23.92 11.29
N THR A 310 13.10 -22.73 11.83
CA THR A 310 13.46 -21.33 11.31
C THR A 310 14.19 -20.18 12.17
N PRO A 311 14.97 -19.19 11.58
CA PRO A 311 15.63 -17.97 12.25
C PRO A 311 15.65 -16.53 11.53
N VAL A 312 16.09 -15.38 12.17
CA VAL A 312 16.20 -13.93 11.62
C VAL A 312 17.18 -12.91 12.39
N GLU A 313 17.76 -11.80 11.78
CA GLU A 313 18.55 -10.63 12.40
C GLU A 313 18.75 -9.33 11.50
N LEU A 314 18.99 -8.03 11.95
CA LEU A 314 19.25 -6.71 11.13
C LEU A 314 19.50 -5.30 11.88
N ASP A 315 19.73 -4.01 11.37
CA ASP A 315 20.03 -2.64 12.10
C ASP A 315 20.04 -1.19 11.30
N LYS A 316 19.87 0.12 11.82
CA LYS A 316 20.29 1.59 11.32
C LYS A 316 19.46 2.95 10.78
N ARG A 317 20.03 4.22 10.38
CA ARG A 317 19.54 5.77 10.18
C ARG A 317 19.42 6.62 8.75
N PHE A 318 19.39 8.01 8.37
CA PHE A 318 19.24 9.56 8.81
C PHE A 318 19.06 10.84 7.73
N ASN A 319 18.22 12.00 7.79
CA ASN A 319 17.84 13.02 6.64
C ASN A 319 17.42 14.62 6.85
N LEU A 320 16.56 15.37 6.01
CA LEU A 320 16.44 16.91 5.78
C LEU A 320 15.08 17.66 5.21
N PHE A 321 15.03 18.98 4.71
CA PHE A 321 13.83 19.98 4.60
C PHE A 321 13.56 21.01 3.34
N ARG A 322 12.60 22.05 3.32
CA ARG A 322 12.16 23.02 2.16
C ARG A 322 11.40 24.46 2.43
N LEU A 323 10.76 25.24 1.46
CA LEU A 323 10.62 26.79 1.30
C LEU A 323 9.31 27.72 1.48
N TRP A 324 8.03 27.33 1.40
CA TRP A 324 6.81 28.22 1.16
C TRP A 324 6.37 29.28 2.22
N ASN A 325 7.18 30.31 2.51
CA ASN A 325 7.03 31.13 3.72
C ASN A 325 6.63 32.61 3.53
N PHE A 326 6.07 33.02 2.37
CA PHE A 326 5.90 34.44 2.00
C PHE A 326 4.46 34.81 1.57
N PRO A 327 3.69 35.58 2.37
CA PRO A 327 2.25 35.80 2.11
C PRO A 327 1.90 36.91 1.10
N GLN A 328 2.51 38.09 1.18
CA GLN A 328 2.14 39.27 0.37
C GLN A 328 2.78 39.24 -1.02
N LYS A 329 2.16 38.47 -1.93
CA LYS A 329 2.67 38.23 -3.28
C LYS A 329 2.84 39.52 -4.11
N ASN A 330 1.93 40.49 -3.99
CA ASN A 330 2.03 41.73 -4.76
C ASN A 330 3.24 42.57 -4.35
N ASP A 331 3.65 42.53 -3.08
CA ASP A 331 4.81 43.27 -2.59
C ASP A 331 6.11 42.50 -2.87
N PHE A 332 6.11 41.16 -2.75
CA PHE A 332 7.17 40.32 -3.31
C PHE A 332 7.40 40.61 -4.81
N PHE A 333 6.34 40.74 -5.60
CA PHE A 333 6.46 41.10 -7.01
C PHE A 333 6.82 42.59 -7.24
N LYS A 334 6.45 43.55 -6.39
CA LYS A 334 7.01 44.92 -6.46
C LYS A 334 8.54 44.88 -6.33
N ASP A 335 9.03 44.27 -5.26
CA ASP A 335 10.44 44.31 -4.88
C ASP A 335 11.32 43.49 -5.84
N ASN A 336 10.75 42.46 -6.49
CA ASN A 336 11.52 41.52 -7.31
C ASN A 336 11.18 41.56 -8.82
N SER A 337 10.06 42.11 -9.29
CA SER A 337 9.62 42.02 -10.71
C SER A 337 10.66 42.46 -11.73
N GLY A 338 11.40 43.54 -11.49
CA GLY A 338 12.49 43.99 -12.36
C GLY A 338 13.69 43.03 -12.45
N SER A 339 13.79 42.08 -11.53
CA SER A 339 14.78 40.98 -11.52
C SER A 339 14.18 39.61 -11.89
N ILE A 340 12.85 39.48 -11.91
CA ILE A 340 12.13 38.28 -12.31
C ILE A 340 12.11 38.22 -13.84
N ARG A 341 13.24 37.73 -14.39
CA ARG A 341 13.42 37.44 -15.82
C ARG A 341 12.62 36.20 -16.29
N ALA A 342 11.91 35.56 -15.37
CA ALA A 342 11.46 34.17 -15.42
C ALA A 342 10.12 33.96 -14.71
N VAL A 343 9.14 33.35 -15.36
CA VAL A 343 7.83 33.05 -14.75
C VAL A 343 7.60 31.54 -14.59
N VAL A 344 7.18 31.15 -13.39
CA VAL A 344 6.63 29.82 -13.04
C VAL A 344 5.11 29.85 -13.23
N ALA A 345 4.64 29.62 -14.47
CA ALA A 345 3.22 29.63 -14.83
C ALA A 345 2.58 28.26 -14.58
N ASN A 346 1.27 28.14 -14.30
CA ASN A 346 0.59 26.84 -14.13
C ASN A 346 -0.73 26.73 -14.92
N VAL A 347 -1.36 25.55 -14.94
CA VAL A 347 -2.65 25.30 -15.63
C VAL A 347 -3.80 26.25 -15.26
N ASN A 348 -3.80 26.84 -14.06
CA ASN A 348 -4.90 27.65 -13.54
C ASN A 348 -4.69 29.16 -13.75
N VAL A 349 -3.44 29.62 -13.71
CA VAL A 349 -3.05 31.05 -13.83
C VAL A 349 -2.50 31.36 -15.22
N GLY A 350 -1.80 30.39 -15.83
CA GLY A 350 -1.18 30.52 -17.14
C GLY A 350 -0.08 31.58 -17.21
N ALA A 351 0.21 32.01 -18.43
CA ALA A 351 0.86 33.27 -18.72
C ALA A 351 0.02 33.93 -19.82
N ASN A 352 -1.02 34.63 -19.37
CA ASN A 352 -1.87 35.39 -20.27
C ASN A 352 -1.13 36.64 -20.77
N ARG A 353 -1.71 37.29 -21.78
CA ARG A 353 -1.14 38.49 -22.40
C ARG A 353 -0.85 39.60 -21.40
N GLU A 354 -1.73 39.81 -20.42
CA GLU A 354 -1.60 40.87 -19.42
C GLU A 354 -0.41 40.62 -18.48
N LEU A 355 -0.20 39.38 -18.01
CA LEU A 355 0.97 39.02 -17.19
C LEU A 355 2.27 39.18 -17.99
N ILE A 356 2.29 38.73 -19.26
CA ILE A 356 3.42 38.88 -20.18
C ILE A 356 3.72 40.36 -20.50
N ASP A 357 2.68 41.19 -20.59
CA ASP A 357 2.83 42.63 -20.84
C ASP A 357 3.22 43.40 -19.56
N SER A 358 3.01 42.83 -18.37
CA SER A 358 3.38 43.41 -17.06
C SER A 358 4.82 43.17 -16.60
N LEU A 359 5.55 42.22 -17.22
CA LEU A 359 6.90 41.82 -16.81
C LEU A 359 7.92 42.20 -17.91
N PRO A 360 8.49 43.42 -17.88
CA PRO A 360 9.27 43.97 -19.01
C PRO A 360 10.62 43.29 -19.24
N ALA A 361 11.13 42.52 -18.26
CA ALA A 361 12.37 41.75 -18.36
C ALA A 361 12.13 40.24 -18.57
N LEU A 362 10.91 39.83 -18.91
CA LEU A 362 10.54 38.42 -19.05
C LEU A 362 11.13 37.79 -20.32
N GLU A 363 12.13 36.93 -20.15
CA GLU A 363 12.78 36.22 -21.26
C GLU A 363 12.18 34.81 -21.47
N ILE A 364 11.58 34.22 -20.42
CA ILE A 364 10.98 32.87 -20.46
C ILE A 364 9.76 32.68 -19.56
N VAL A 365 8.72 32.09 -20.16
CA VAL A 365 7.61 31.48 -19.43
C VAL A 365 7.88 29.98 -19.32
N SER A 366 8.06 29.49 -18.10
CA SER A 366 8.31 28.08 -17.82
C SER A 366 7.10 27.48 -17.13
N CYS A 367 6.45 26.52 -17.79
CA CYS A 367 5.09 26.11 -17.49
C CYS A 367 5.06 24.84 -16.64
N TYR A 368 4.52 24.98 -15.43
CA TYR A 368 4.08 23.96 -14.48
C TYR A 368 2.83 23.24 -15.07
N SER A 369 2.98 22.59 -16.23
CA SER A 369 1.88 21.94 -16.95
C SER A 369 2.37 21.07 -18.11
N VAL A 370 1.57 20.07 -18.50
CA VAL A 370 1.75 19.35 -19.78
C VAL A 370 1.04 20.12 -20.91
N GLY A 371 -0.24 20.46 -20.72
CA GLY A 371 -1.00 21.35 -21.60
C GLY A 371 -0.61 22.82 -21.46
N LEU A 372 -0.91 23.63 -22.48
CA LEU A 372 -0.44 25.01 -22.61
C LEU A 372 -1.56 26.01 -22.95
N ASP A 373 -2.80 25.58 -22.76
CA ASP A 373 -4.04 26.22 -23.23
C ASP A 373 -4.37 27.57 -22.54
N LYS A 374 -3.53 27.98 -21.59
CA LYS A 374 -3.56 29.25 -20.84
C LYS A 374 -2.28 30.09 -21.01
N VAL A 375 -1.41 29.72 -21.95
CA VAL A 375 -0.22 30.50 -22.33
C VAL A 375 -0.41 30.99 -23.76
N ASP A 376 -0.27 32.29 -23.99
CA ASP A 376 -0.37 32.83 -25.37
C ASP A 376 0.93 32.55 -26.14
N LEU A 377 1.05 31.33 -26.66
CA LEU A 377 2.19 30.86 -27.44
C LEU A 377 2.42 31.71 -28.70
N ARG A 378 1.41 32.42 -29.22
CA ARG A 378 1.58 33.34 -30.35
C ARG A 378 2.19 34.66 -29.89
N HIS A 379 1.72 35.23 -28.79
CA HIS A 379 2.26 36.48 -28.23
C HIS A 379 3.67 36.30 -27.65
N CYS A 380 3.94 35.18 -26.96
CA CYS A 380 5.31 34.80 -26.54
C CYS A 380 6.25 34.76 -27.75
N LYS A 381 5.86 34.07 -28.83
CA LYS A 381 6.66 33.96 -30.06
C LYS A 381 6.85 35.30 -30.77
N GLN A 382 5.85 36.18 -30.76
CA GLN A 382 5.95 37.55 -31.31
C GLN A 382 6.90 38.44 -30.49
N LYS A 383 7.01 38.22 -29.17
CA LYS A 383 7.94 38.94 -28.28
C LYS A 383 9.32 38.27 -28.14
N GLY A 384 9.56 37.10 -28.72
CA GLY A 384 10.81 36.35 -28.58
C GLY A 384 10.99 35.63 -27.23
N ILE A 385 9.91 35.48 -26.46
CA ILE A 385 9.91 34.85 -25.14
C ILE A 385 9.89 33.33 -25.31
N ARG A 386 10.91 32.64 -24.79
CA ARG A 386 11.04 31.17 -24.88
C ARG A 386 9.97 30.50 -24.00
N VAL A 387 9.41 29.37 -24.45
CA VAL A 387 8.38 28.64 -23.66
C VAL A 387 8.76 27.18 -23.45
N THR A 388 8.65 26.73 -22.19
CA THR A 388 8.94 25.35 -21.76
C THR A 388 7.75 24.75 -21.00
N ASN A 389 7.60 23.43 -21.03
CA ASN A 389 6.54 22.71 -20.30
C ASN A 389 7.11 21.50 -19.52
N THR A 390 6.27 20.72 -18.84
CA THR A 390 6.71 19.61 -17.98
C THR A 390 6.17 18.25 -18.43
N PRO A 391 6.72 17.65 -19.50
CA PRO A 391 6.40 16.28 -19.90
C PRO A 391 6.91 15.24 -18.89
N ASP A 392 6.41 14.01 -19.01
CA ASP A 392 6.87 12.75 -18.38
C ASP A 392 6.85 12.64 -16.83
N VAL A 393 6.90 13.75 -16.10
CA VAL A 393 6.74 13.90 -14.64
C VAL A 393 5.59 13.12 -13.98
N LEU A 394 4.48 12.93 -14.70
CA LEU A 394 3.26 12.29 -14.16
C LEU A 394 3.33 10.74 -14.17
N THR A 395 4.33 10.17 -14.84
CA THR A 395 4.38 8.74 -15.15
C THR A 395 4.38 7.86 -13.90
N ASP A 396 5.17 8.26 -12.89
CA ASP A 396 5.26 7.52 -11.64
C ASP A 396 4.00 7.65 -10.79
N ASP A 397 3.41 8.83 -10.63
CA ASP A 397 2.22 9.00 -9.77
C ASP A 397 0.98 8.28 -10.30
N ALA A 398 0.83 8.19 -11.62
CA ALA A 398 -0.24 7.40 -12.24
C ALA A 398 0.01 5.89 -12.06
N ALA A 399 1.27 5.44 -12.20
CA ALA A 399 1.63 4.05 -11.96
C ALA A 399 1.51 3.64 -10.47
N ASP A 400 1.86 4.56 -9.56
CA ASP A 400 1.69 4.40 -8.11
C ASP A 400 0.21 4.24 -7.75
N LEU A 401 -0.67 5.06 -8.34
CA LEU A 401 -2.10 4.95 -8.11
C LEU A 401 -2.68 3.67 -8.72
N ALA A 402 -2.21 3.21 -9.88
CA ALA A 402 -2.66 1.95 -10.46
C ALA A 402 -2.31 0.75 -9.55
N ILE A 403 -1.11 0.71 -8.96
CA ILE A 403 -0.76 -0.32 -7.95
C ILE A 403 -1.58 -0.11 -6.66
N GLY A 404 -1.81 1.14 -6.24
CA GLY A 404 -2.64 1.47 -5.09
C GLY A 404 -4.08 0.99 -5.25
N LEU A 405 -4.69 1.17 -6.43
CA LEU A 405 -6.01 0.67 -6.80
C LEU A 405 -6.04 -0.85 -6.87
N MET A 406 -5.03 -1.51 -7.47
CA MET A 406 -4.92 -2.97 -7.46
C MET A 406 -4.89 -3.53 -6.04
N LEU A 407 -4.00 -3.02 -5.18
CA LEU A 407 -3.90 -3.45 -3.78
C LEU A 407 -5.19 -3.14 -3.00
N THR A 408 -5.75 -1.93 -3.13
CA THR A 408 -6.97 -1.52 -2.40
C THR A 408 -8.18 -2.37 -2.82
N THR A 409 -8.30 -2.72 -4.10
CA THR A 409 -9.42 -3.53 -4.63
C THR A 409 -9.27 -5.01 -4.26
N LEU A 410 -8.10 -5.62 -4.49
CA LEU A 410 -7.90 -7.05 -4.22
C LEU A 410 -7.81 -7.38 -2.72
N ARG A 411 -7.26 -6.47 -1.90
CA ARG A 411 -7.11 -6.63 -0.43
C ARG A 411 -8.18 -5.89 0.37
N GLY A 412 -9.18 -5.29 -0.29
CA GLY A 412 -10.34 -4.66 0.37
C GLY A 412 -10.01 -3.49 1.31
N ILE A 413 -8.90 -2.78 1.10
CA ILE A 413 -8.32 -1.83 2.08
C ILE A 413 -9.32 -0.71 2.47
N SER A 414 -10.09 -0.18 1.51
CA SER A 414 -11.12 0.84 1.80
C SER A 414 -12.35 0.28 2.53
N GLU A 415 -12.70 -0.99 2.29
CA GLU A 415 -13.77 -1.66 3.02
C GLU A 415 -13.34 -1.98 4.46
N CYS A 416 -12.09 -2.42 4.66
CA CYS A 416 -11.48 -2.62 5.97
C CYS A 416 -11.48 -1.33 6.82
N ASP A 417 -11.09 -0.19 6.24
CA ASP A 417 -11.10 1.11 6.92
C ASP A 417 -12.52 1.54 7.34
N ARG A 418 -13.53 1.30 6.49
CA ARG A 418 -14.95 1.46 6.88
C ARG A 418 -15.36 0.50 7.99
N TYR A 419 -14.94 -0.77 7.92
CA TYR A 419 -15.31 -1.83 8.85
C TYR A 419 -14.78 -1.57 10.27
N VAL A 420 -13.53 -1.10 10.37
CA VAL A 420 -12.92 -0.69 11.65
C VAL A 420 -13.61 0.55 12.22
N ARG A 421 -13.79 1.62 11.42
CA ARG A 421 -14.47 2.85 11.87
C ARG A 421 -15.94 2.65 12.24
N GLY A 422 -16.62 1.69 11.61
CA GLY A 422 -17.97 1.26 11.98
C GLY A 422 -18.03 0.41 13.26
N GLY A 423 -16.90 0.17 13.93
CA GLY A 423 -16.80 -0.66 15.13
C GLY A 423 -17.14 -2.14 14.90
N LEU A 424 -17.14 -2.60 13.64
CA LEU A 424 -17.65 -3.93 13.27
C LEU A 424 -16.68 -5.05 13.65
N TRP A 425 -15.38 -4.77 13.79
CA TRP A 425 -14.38 -5.75 14.25
C TRP A 425 -14.66 -6.28 15.66
N LYS A 426 -15.31 -5.48 16.53
CA LYS A 426 -15.81 -5.91 17.84
C LYS A 426 -16.94 -6.97 17.73
N LYS A 427 -17.44 -7.27 16.52
CA LYS A 427 -18.54 -8.22 16.23
C LYS A 427 -18.08 -9.45 15.42
N GLY A 428 -16.85 -9.46 14.89
CA GLY A 428 -16.32 -10.56 14.09
C GLY A 428 -15.07 -10.16 13.28
N ASP A 429 -14.34 -11.16 12.79
CA ASP A 429 -13.20 -10.94 11.89
C ASP A 429 -13.67 -10.47 10.50
N PHE A 430 -12.85 -9.68 9.82
CA PHE A 430 -13.11 -9.28 8.44
C PHE A 430 -12.96 -10.47 7.47
N LYS A 431 -13.71 -10.44 6.36
CA LYS A 431 -13.71 -11.51 5.35
C LYS A 431 -12.32 -11.70 4.71
N LEU A 432 -11.99 -12.94 4.35
CA LEU A 432 -10.76 -13.21 3.61
C LEU A 432 -10.83 -12.59 2.20
N THR A 433 -9.69 -12.05 1.77
CA THR A 433 -9.50 -11.40 0.47
C THR A 433 -8.64 -12.27 -0.46
N THR A 434 -8.22 -11.77 -1.63
CA THR A 434 -7.29 -12.50 -2.52
C THR A 434 -5.94 -11.80 -2.56
N LYS A 435 -4.85 -12.57 -2.69
CA LYS A 435 -3.51 -12.00 -2.80
C LYS A 435 -3.31 -11.22 -4.10
N PHE A 436 -2.44 -10.21 -4.09
CA PHE A 436 -1.99 -9.55 -5.32
C PHE A 436 -0.74 -10.23 -5.90
N SER A 437 0.26 -10.53 -5.07
CA SER A 437 1.51 -11.15 -5.49
C SER A 437 1.34 -12.43 -6.33
N GLY A 438 1.84 -12.41 -7.56
CA GLY A 438 1.79 -13.54 -8.50
C GLY A 438 0.48 -13.69 -9.28
N LYS A 439 -0.49 -12.76 -9.15
CA LYS A 439 -1.62 -12.65 -10.10
C LYS A 439 -1.11 -12.20 -11.46
N LYS A 440 -1.72 -12.66 -12.54
CA LYS A 440 -1.38 -12.23 -13.91
C LYS A 440 -1.97 -10.84 -14.19
N VAL A 441 -1.13 -9.90 -14.58
CA VAL A 441 -1.55 -8.52 -14.89
C VAL A 441 -1.47 -8.28 -16.40
N GLY A 442 -2.63 -8.05 -17.03
CA GLY A 442 -2.75 -7.65 -18.43
C GLY A 442 -2.83 -6.14 -18.57
N ILE A 443 -1.89 -5.52 -19.31
CA ILE A 443 -1.80 -4.06 -19.45
C ILE A 443 -2.20 -3.64 -20.87
N ILE A 444 -3.27 -2.85 -20.98
CA ILE A 444 -3.71 -2.24 -22.23
C ILE A 444 -2.99 -0.90 -22.36
N GLY A 445 -2.05 -0.82 -23.31
CA GLY A 445 -1.21 0.35 -23.53
C GLY A 445 0.14 0.28 -22.80
N LEU A 446 1.05 -0.56 -23.28
CA LEU A 446 2.46 -0.56 -22.87
C LEU A 446 3.23 0.67 -23.42
N GLY A 447 2.80 1.86 -23.01
CA GLY A 447 3.52 3.12 -23.12
C GLY A 447 4.32 3.43 -21.84
N ARG A 448 4.68 4.70 -21.61
CA ARG A 448 5.44 5.12 -20.40
C ARG A 448 4.78 4.63 -19.09
N ILE A 449 3.49 4.95 -18.91
CA ILE A 449 2.73 4.58 -17.70
C ILE A 449 2.56 3.06 -17.61
N GLY A 450 2.16 2.39 -18.70
CA GLY A 450 2.06 0.92 -18.72
C GLY A 450 3.36 0.19 -18.37
N THR A 451 4.51 0.67 -18.86
CA THR A 451 5.84 0.13 -18.50
C THR A 451 6.20 0.43 -17.04
N ALA A 452 5.85 1.61 -16.53
CA ALA A 452 6.06 1.99 -15.12
C ALA A 452 5.19 1.16 -14.14
N ILE A 453 3.97 0.79 -14.56
CA ILE A 453 3.10 -0.17 -13.87
C ILE A 453 3.70 -1.57 -13.93
N ALA A 454 4.14 -2.03 -15.10
CA ALA A 454 4.75 -3.34 -15.28
C ALA A 454 5.98 -3.54 -14.38
N LYS A 455 6.92 -2.58 -14.39
CA LYS A 455 8.12 -2.57 -13.51
C LYS A 455 7.74 -2.73 -12.03
N ARG A 456 6.67 -2.03 -11.58
CA ARG A 456 6.19 -2.12 -10.20
C ARG A 456 5.58 -3.49 -9.93
N ALA A 457 4.64 -3.96 -10.76
CA ALA A 457 3.95 -5.24 -10.59
C ALA A 457 4.91 -6.45 -10.63
N GLU A 458 6.00 -6.40 -11.42
CA GLU A 458 7.06 -7.42 -11.39
C GLU A 458 7.72 -7.59 -10.01
N ALA A 459 7.81 -6.53 -9.19
CA ALA A 459 8.37 -6.64 -7.84
C ALA A 459 7.49 -7.46 -6.88
N PHE A 460 6.20 -7.57 -7.19
CA PHE A 460 5.21 -8.44 -6.55
C PHE A 460 5.17 -9.84 -7.20
N ASN A 461 6.12 -10.13 -8.11
CA ASN A 461 6.26 -11.38 -8.88
C ASN A 461 5.07 -11.67 -9.80
N CYS A 462 4.27 -10.66 -10.16
CA CYS A 462 3.12 -10.79 -11.05
C CYS A 462 3.58 -11.05 -12.50
N PRO A 463 3.11 -12.11 -13.18
CA PRO A 463 3.36 -12.30 -14.61
C PRO A 463 2.66 -11.20 -15.41
N ILE A 464 3.41 -10.52 -16.29
CA ILE A 464 2.88 -9.38 -17.08
C ILE A 464 2.64 -9.78 -18.54
N SER A 465 1.43 -9.50 -19.01
CA SER A 465 1.04 -9.52 -20.42
C SER A 465 0.56 -8.13 -20.86
N TYR A 466 0.54 -7.86 -22.17
CA TYR A 466 0.11 -6.55 -22.67
C TYR A 466 -0.55 -6.59 -24.05
N TYR A 467 -1.40 -5.59 -24.29
CA TYR A 467 -1.90 -5.23 -25.61
C TYR A 467 -1.41 -3.83 -26.00
N SER A 468 -1.07 -3.65 -27.26
CA SER A 468 -0.95 -2.34 -27.91
C SER A 468 -1.10 -2.48 -29.43
N ARG A 469 -1.44 -1.39 -30.13
CA ARG A 469 -1.66 -1.36 -31.60
C ARG A 469 -0.56 -2.02 -32.45
N SER A 470 0.65 -2.12 -31.91
CA SER A 470 1.71 -2.99 -32.42
C SER A 470 2.47 -3.62 -31.26
N GLN A 471 3.07 -4.79 -31.50
CA GLN A 471 4.02 -5.43 -30.59
C GLN A 471 5.24 -4.52 -30.38
N LYS A 472 5.77 -4.49 -29.16
CA LYS A 472 7.03 -3.82 -28.81
C LYS A 472 8.18 -4.85 -28.90
N PRO A 473 9.10 -4.75 -29.87
CA PRO A 473 10.15 -5.77 -30.06
C PRO A 473 11.09 -5.93 -28.86
N GLU A 474 11.34 -4.84 -28.13
CA GLU A 474 12.20 -4.80 -26.94
C GLU A 474 11.47 -5.19 -25.64
N SER A 475 10.16 -5.46 -25.70
CA SER A 475 9.39 -5.84 -24.51
C SER A 475 9.55 -7.32 -24.18
N LYS A 476 10.08 -7.60 -22.99
CA LYS A 476 10.12 -8.93 -22.37
C LYS A 476 8.75 -9.51 -21.98
N TYR A 477 7.68 -8.72 -22.07
CA TYR A 477 6.34 -9.12 -21.63
C TYR A 477 5.57 -9.88 -22.73
N LYS A 478 4.59 -10.69 -22.35
CA LYS A 478 3.77 -11.46 -23.30
C LYS A 478 2.83 -10.53 -24.07
N TYR A 479 3.05 -10.37 -25.37
CA TYR A 479 2.16 -9.60 -26.25
C TYR A 479 0.90 -10.39 -26.60
N PHE A 480 -0.23 -9.69 -26.70
CA PHE A 480 -1.48 -10.17 -27.28
C PHE A 480 -1.96 -9.28 -28.42
N PRO A 481 -2.45 -9.85 -29.55
CA PRO A 481 -3.01 -9.10 -30.67
C PRO A 481 -4.45 -8.60 -30.42
N SER A 482 -5.11 -9.05 -29.36
CA SER A 482 -6.50 -8.69 -29.01
C SER A 482 -6.64 -8.42 -27.51
N VAL A 483 -7.49 -7.45 -27.15
CA VAL A 483 -7.84 -7.15 -25.76
C VAL A 483 -8.71 -8.25 -25.13
N VAL A 484 -9.54 -8.94 -25.93
CA VAL A 484 -10.35 -10.09 -25.46
C VAL A 484 -9.45 -11.27 -25.09
N GLU A 485 -8.40 -11.53 -25.87
CA GLU A 485 -7.40 -12.57 -25.56
C GLU A 485 -6.55 -12.20 -24.34
N LEU A 486 -6.16 -10.93 -24.22
CA LEU A 486 -5.45 -10.41 -23.04
C LEU A 486 -6.28 -10.60 -21.76
N ALA A 487 -7.56 -10.21 -21.81
CA ALA A 487 -8.51 -10.37 -20.71
C ALA A 487 -8.64 -11.85 -20.30
N SER A 488 -8.80 -12.75 -21.28
CA SER A 488 -8.92 -14.20 -21.07
C SER A 488 -7.68 -14.86 -20.44
N ASP A 489 -6.50 -14.23 -20.54
CA ASP A 489 -5.27 -14.75 -19.94
C ASP A 489 -4.94 -14.10 -18.59
N CYS A 490 -5.57 -12.99 -18.17
CA CYS A 490 -5.17 -12.23 -16.98
C CYS A 490 -6.15 -12.35 -15.79
N ASP A 491 -5.64 -12.20 -14.56
CA ASP A 491 -6.47 -12.04 -13.36
C ASP A 491 -6.85 -10.56 -13.14
N ILE A 492 -6.05 -9.63 -13.67
CA ILE A 492 -6.20 -8.18 -13.48
C ILE A 492 -5.94 -7.47 -14.81
N LEU A 493 -6.92 -6.73 -15.30
CA LEU A 493 -6.84 -5.96 -16.54
C LEU A 493 -6.70 -4.46 -16.24
N VAL A 494 -5.64 -3.84 -16.74
CA VAL A 494 -5.27 -2.45 -16.44
C VAL A 494 -5.32 -1.58 -17.70
N VAL A 495 -6.15 -0.54 -17.68
CA VAL A 495 -6.29 0.44 -18.77
C VAL A 495 -5.30 1.59 -18.55
N ALA A 496 -4.23 1.62 -19.36
CA ALA A 496 -3.16 2.61 -19.31
C ALA A 496 -2.83 3.20 -20.70
N CYS A 497 -3.76 3.11 -21.65
CA CYS A 497 -3.67 3.65 -22.99
C CYS A 497 -4.17 5.11 -23.09
N ALA A 498 -3.94 5.72 -24.25
CA ALA A 498 -4.55 6.99 -24.62
C ALA A 498 -5.90 6.75 -25.32
N LEU A 499 -6.85 7.65 -25.09
CA LEU A 499 -8.18 7.62 -25.71
C LEU A 499 -8.10 8.10 -27.17
N THR A 500 -8.62 7.28 -28.08
CA THR A 500 -8.83 7.53 -29.51
C THR A 500 -10.14 6.87 -29.91
N GLU A 501 -10.64 7.09 -31.14
CA GLU A 501 -11.88 6.43 -31.61
C GLU A 501 -11.75 4.89 -31.58
N GLU A 502 -10.57 4.34 -31.83
CA GLU A 502 -10.31 2.89 -31.78
C GLU A 502 -10.08 2.34 -30.35
N THR A 503 -9.95 3.21 -29.34
CA THR A 503 -9.86 2.82 -27.92
C THR A 503 -11.05 3.27 -27.07
N ARG A 504 -12.00 4.02 -27.64
CA ARG A 504 -13.30 4.30 -27.03
C ARG A 504 -14.06 2.99 -26.86
N HIS A 505 -14.58 2.76 -25.65
CA HIS A 505 -15.30 1.54 -25.25
C HIS A 505 -14.56 0.24 -25.61
N ILE A 506 -13.21 0.27 -25.60
CA ILE A 506 -12.35 -0.91 -25.81
C ILE A 506 -12.53 -1.95 -24.70
N ILE A 507 -12.96 -1.53 -23.51
CA ILE A 507 -13.56 -2.41 -22.50
C ILE A 507 -15.08 -2.36 -22.68
N ASN A 508 -15.59 -3.23 -23.54
CA ASN A 508 -17.01 -3.49 -23.70
C ASN A 508 -17.39 -4.83 -23.05
N ARG A 509 -18.66 -5.21 -23.17
CA ARG A 509 -19.20 -6.49 -22.67
C ARG A 509 -18.34 -7.70 -22.99
N GLN A 510 -17.84 -7.83 -24.22
CA GLN A 510 -17.07 -9.01 -24.64
C GLN A 510 -15.74 -9.12 -23.88
N VAL A 511 -15.10 -7.98 -23.56
CA VAL A 511 -13.87 -7.94 -22.77
C VAL A 511 -14.14 -8.20 -21.29
N ILE A 512 -15.26 -7.69 -20.77
CA ILE A 512 -15.71 -7.89 -19.38
C ILE A 512 -16.08 -9.37 -19.15
N ASP A 513 -16.89 -9.96 -20.02
CA ASP A 513 -17.29 -11.38 -19.93
C ASP A 513 -16.10 -12.33 -20.16
N ALA A 514 -15.07 -11.90 -20.90
CA ALA A 514 -13.80 -12.63 -21.07
C ALA A 514 -12.85 -12.53 -19.87
N LEU A 515 -12.84 -11.40 -19.15
CA LEU A 515 -12.13 -11.23 -17.88
C LEU A 515 -12.80 -12.05 -16.76
N GLY A 516 -14.13 -12.11 -16.77
CA GLY A 516 -14.93 -13.08 -16.02
C GLY A 516 -14.96 -12.89 -14.49
N PRO A 517 -15.73 -13.73 -13.77
CA PRO A 517 -16.17 -13.47 -12.39
C PRO A 517 -15.07 -13.55 -11.31
N LYS A 518 -13.82 -13.81 -11.71
CA LYS A 518 -12.63 -13.78 -10.83
C LYS A 518 -11.69 -12.62 -11.17
N GLY A 519 -11.86 -11.98 -12.31
CA GLY A 519 -10.97 -10.94 -12.79
C GLY A 519 -11.32 -9.55 -12.23
N PHE A 520 -10.31 -8.68 -12.19
CA PHE A 520 -10.42 -7.31 -11.68
C PHE A 520 -10.08 -6.28 -12.76
N LEU A 521 -10.86 -5.20 -12.85
CA LEU A 521 -10.65 -4.13 -13.83
C LEU A 521 -10.11 -2.86 -13.17
N ILE A 522 -9.03 -2.29 -13.70
CA ILE A 522 -8.40 -1.08 -13.15
C ILE A 522 -8.33 0.00 -14.24
N ASN A 523 -8.90 1.17 -14.00
CA ASN A 523 -8.84 2.30 -14.95
C ASN A 523 -8.18 3.53 -14.33
N ILE A 524 -7.05 3.92 -14.94
CA ILE A 524 -6.30 5.15 -14.65
C ILE A 524 -6.04 5.98 -15.93
N GLY A 525 -6.69 5.61 -17.05
CA GLY A 525 -6.51 6.25 -18.35
C GLY A 525 -7.52 7.36 -18.56
N ARG A 526 -8.72 6.99 -18.98
CA ARG A 526 -9.91 7.83 -19.19
C ARG A 526 -11.16 6.97 -19.04
N GLY A 527 -12.26 7.53 -18.54
CA GLY A 527 -13.53 6.81 -18.42
C GLY A 527 -14.02 6.19 -19.73
N PRO A 528 -14.13 6.95 -20.84
CA PRO A 528 -14.65 6.44 -22.11
C PRO A 528 -13.85 5.33 -22.80
N HIS A 529 -12.78 4.80 -22.21
CA HIS A 529 -12.23 3.49 -22.62
C HIS A 529 -13.17 2.33 -22.23
N ILE A 530 -14.08 2.53 -21.28
CA ILE A 530 -15.02 1.54 -20.77
C ILE A 530 -16.44 1.95 -21.15
N ASP A 531 -17.24 0.99 -21.58
CA ASP A 531 -18.71 1.09 -21.61
C ASP A 531 -19.22 1.16 -20.16
N GLU A 532 -19.41 2.38 -19.64
CA GLU A 532 -19.70 2.63 -18.21
C GLU A 532 -21.01 1.95 -17.72
N PRO A 533 -22.14 1.99 -18.45
CA PRO A 533 -23.33 1.22 -18.10
C PRO A 533 -23.11 -0.30 -18.03
N GLU A 534 -22.36 -0.86 -18.98
CA GLU A 534 -22.05 -2.30 -19.00
C GLU A 534 -21.09 -2.69 -17.84
N LEU A 535 -20.16 -1.81 -17.44
CA LEU A 535 -19.36 -2.01 -16.22
C LEU A 535 -20.23 -1.99 -14.95
N VAL A 536 -21.18 -1.04 -14.83
CA VAL A 536 -22.11 -0.98 -13.69
C VAL A 536 -22.92 -2.28 -13.59
N SER A 537 -23.51 -2.73 -14.70
CA SER A 537 -24.19 -4.04 -14.79
C SER A 537 -23.27 -5.18 -14.35
N ALA A 538 -22.02 -5.25 -14.85
CA ALA A 538 -21.09 -6.33 -14.53
C ALA A 538 -20.66 -6.38 -13.05
N LEU A 539 -20.53 -5.22 -12.39
CA LEU A 539 -20.18 -5.12 -10.96
C LEU A 539 -21.36 -5.48 -10.05
N VAL A 540 -22.59 -5.11 -10.43
CA VAL A 540 -23.83 -5.47 -9.73
C VAL A 540 -24.12 -6.98 -9.89
N GLU A 541 -24.03 -7.50 -11.11
CA GLU A 541 -24.28 -8.91 -11.45
C GLU A 541 -23.14 -9.86 -11.06
N ARG A 542 -22.02 -9.32 -10.56
CA ARG A 542 -20.79 -10.06 -10.22
C ARG A 542 -20.20 -10.87 -11.40
N ARG A 543 -20.34 -10.34 -12.63
CA ARG A 543 -19.66 -10.87 -13.82
C ARG A 543 -18.16 -10.60 -13.83
N ILE A 544 -17.70 -9.64 -13.03
CA ILE A 544 -16.30 -9.48 -12.61
C ILE A 544 -16.19 -9.39 -11.09
N ALA A 545 -15.02 -9.71 -10.53
CA ALA A 545 -14.81 -9.76 -9.08
C ALA A 545 -14.88 -8.36 -8.43
N GLY A 546 -14.32 -7.35 -9.09
CA GLY A 546 -14.37 -5.95 -8.67
C GLY A 546 -13.60 -4.99 -9.59
N ALA A 547 -13.66 -3.70 -9.30
CA ALA A 547 -12.96 -2.68 -10.08
C ALA A 547 -12.33 -1.56 -9.22
N GLY A 548 -11.23 -0.98 -9.71
CA GLY A 548 -10.58 0.20 -9.14
C GLY A 548 -10.53 1.33 -10.16
N LEU A 549 -11.21 2.45 -9.87
CA LEU A 549 -11.47 3.52 -10.84
C LEU A 549 -10.91 4.86 -10.33
N ASP A 550 -10.06 5.49 -11.14
CA ASP A 550 -9.69 6.91 -10.99
C ASP A 550 -10.50 7.82 -11.93
N VAL A 551 -11.15 7.26 -12.95
CA VAL A 551 -11.71 8.01 -14.10
C VAL A 551 -13.04 7.42 -14.60
N TYR A 552 -13.92 8.29 -15.10
CA TYR A 552 -15.35 8.00 -15.39
C TYR A 552 -15.79 8.71 -16.68
N GLU A 553 -16.88 8.28 -17.33
CA GLU A 553 -17.30 8.87 -18.62
C GLU A 553 -17.85 10.30 -18.44
N ASN A 554 -18.47 10.60 -17.30
CA ASN A 554 -19.21 11.86 -17.06
C ASN A 554 -18.70 12.70 -15.86
N GLU A 555 -17.39 12.68 -15.59
CA GLU A 555 -16.74 13.37 -14.45
C GLU A 555 -17.24 14.82 -14.21
N PRO A 556 -17.53 15.22 -12.96
CA PRO A 556 -17.44 14.47 -11.69
C PRO A 556 -18.69 13.62 -11.35
N HIS A 557 -19.59 13.38 -12.31
CA HIS A 557 -20.82 12.61 -12.11
C HIS A 557 -20.56 11.11 -12.26
N VAL A 558 -20.06 10.50 -11.18
CA VAL A 558 -19.94 9.05 -11.04
C VAL A 558 -21.34 8.41 -10.92
N PRO A 559 -21.64 7.27 -11.57
CA PRO A 559 -22.90 6.55 -11.42
C PRO A 559 -23.19 6.19 -9.95
N GLU A 560 -24.41 6.46 -9.49
CA GLU A 560 -24.76 6.38 -8.07
C GLU A 560 -24.93 4.92 -7.61
N GLU A 561 -25.20 4.01 -8.54
CA GLU A 561 -25.19 2.55 -8.37
C GLU A 561 -23.86 2.04 -7.79
N LEU A 562 -22.74 2.68 -8.15
CA LEU A 562 -21.40 2.31 -7.67
C LEU A 562 -21.20 2.66 -6.19
N PHE A 563 -21.94 3.63 -5.64
CA PHE A 563 -21.68 4.14 -4.29
C PHE A 563 -21.96 3.09 -3.20
N GLY A 564 -22.95 2.21 -3.44
CA GLY A 564 -23.31 1.12 -2.53
C GLY A 564 -22.51 -0.17 -2.70
N LEU A 565 -21.58 -0.26 -3.66
CA LEU A 565 -20.84 -1.49 -3.95
C LEU A 565 -19.52 -1.57 -3.17
N ASP A 566 -19.33 -2.63 -2.39
CA ASP A 566 -18.05 -2.90 -1.71
C ASP A 566 -16.99 -3.54 -2.64
N ASN A 567 -17.38 -4.03 -3.82
CA ASN A 567 -16.46 -4.54 -4.84
C ASN A 567 -15.98 -3.49 -5.85
N VAL A 568 -16.14 -2.20 -5.54
CA VAL A 568 -15.52 -1.11 -6.31
C VAL A 568 -14.72 -0.20 -5.38
N VAL A 569 -13.60 0.34 -5.86
CA VAL A 569 -12.84 1.42 -5.22
C VAL A 569 -12.95 2.66 -6.11
N LEU A 570 -13.45 3.76 -5.56
CA LEU A 570 -13.73 4.99 -6.30
C LEU A 570 -12.73 6.08 -5.91
N VAL A 571 -12.06 6.68 -6.89
CA VAL A 571 -11.08 7.76 -6.69
C VAL A 571 -11.37 8.89 -7.68
N PRO A 572 -11.29 10.19 -7.28
CA PRO A 572 -11.68 11.32 -8.12
C PRO A 572 -10.50 11.90 -8.93
N HIS A 573 -10.05 11.18 -9.97
CA HIS A 573 -9.03 11.59 -10.95
C HIS A 573 -7.72 12.11 -10.34
N ILE A 574 -7.27 11.50 -9.23
CA ILE A 574 -6.09 11.94 -8.47
C ILE A 574 -4.77 11.39 -9.03
N GLY A 575 -4.76 10.65 -10.15
CA GLY A 575 -3.57 10.04 -10.74
C GLY A 575 -2.34 10.96 -10.81
N SER A 576 -2.55 12.25 -11.10
CA SER A 576 -1.51 13.30 -11.13
C SER A 576 -1.46 14.23 -9.90
N GLY A 577 -2.34 14.02 -8.92
CA GLY A 577 -2.70 14.95 -7.85
C GLY A 577 -1.78 14.94 -6.61
N THR A 578 -0.47 14.79 -6.76
CA THR A 578 0.46 14.74 -5.60
C THR A 578 1.26 16.02 -5.39
N VAL A 579 1.49 16.41 -4.14
CA VAL A 579 2.22 17.62 -3.74
C VAL A 579 3.66 17.61 -4.25
N GLU A 580 4.36 16.48 -4.20
CA GLU A 580 5.71 16.40 -4.74
C GLU A 580 5.74 16.47 -6.26
N THR A 581 4.73 15.99 -7.01
CA THR A 581 4.66 16.29 -8.46
C THR A 581 4.14 17.70 -8.71
N ARG A 582 3.41 18.30 -7.76
CA ARG A 582 3.24 19.76 -7.61
C ARG A 582 4.52 20.52 -7.21
N ILE A 583 5.65 19.83 -7.03
CA ILE A 583 6.99 20.42 -6.83
C ILE A 583 7.98 20.00 -7.92
N VAL A 584 8.04 18.75 -8.38
CA VAL A 584 8.99 18.30 -9.42
C VAL A 584 8.71 18.96 -10.77
N MET A 585 7.44 19.17 -11.13
CA MET A 585 7.09 20.02 -12.28
C MET A 585 7.51 21.50 -12.05
N ALA A 586 7.64 21.97 -10.80
CA ALA A 586 8.17 23.30 -10.49
C ALA A 586 9.72 23.32 -10.53
N ASP A 587 10.38 22.24 -10.13
CA ASP A 587 11.83 22.06 -10.21
C ASP A 587 12.30 21.94 -11.67
N LEU A 588 11.57 21.19 -12.51
CA LEU A 588 11.79 21.10 -13.96
C LEU A 588 11.51 22.47 -14.62
N VAL A 589 10.54 23.22 -14.10
CA VAL A 589 10.34 24.62 -14.49
C VAL A 589 11.55 25.48 -14.13
N VAL A 590 12.05 25.43 -12.89
CA VAL A 590 13.23 26.17 -12.43
C VAL A 590 14.48 25.79 -13.24
N GLY A 591 14.73 24.51 -13.49
CA GLY A 591 15.88 24.06 -14.30
C GLY A 591 15.84 24.58 -15.75
N ASN A 592 14.65 24.78 -16.33
CA ASN A 592 14.52 25.48 -17.61
C ASN A 592 14.86 26.98 -17.51
N LEU A 593 14.55 27.63 -16.40
CA LEU A 593 14.90 29.03 -16.14
C LEU A 593 16.43 29.18 -15.90
N GLU A 594 17.04 28.26 -15.17
CA GLU A 594 18.49 28.19 -14.96
C GLU A 594 19.24 27.95 -16.28
N ALA A 595 18.78 26.98 -17.08
CA ALA A 595 19.32 26.73 -18.41
C ALA A 595 19.19 27.97 -19.32
N HIS A 596 18.06 28.66 -19.25
CA HIS A 596 17.81 29.88 -20.02
C HIS A 596 18.89 30.95 -19.78
N PHE A 597 19.11 31.34 -18.53
CA PHE A 597 20.04 32.43 -18.18
C PHE A 597 21.51 32.05 -18.24
N SER A 598 21.80 30.75 -18.20
CA SER A 598 23.14 30.20 -18.42
C SER A 598 23.51 30.11 -19.91
N ASN A 599 22.63 30.54 -20.83
CA ASN A 599 22.74 30.35 -22.28
C ASN A 599 22.88 28.88 -22.71
N ASN A 600 22.38 27.95 -21.89
CA ASN A 600 22.35 26.53 -22.20
C ASN A 600 21.09 26.15 -23.01
N PRO A 601 21.08 24.99 -23.68
CA PRO A 601 19.85 24.42 -24.22
C PRO A 601 18.80 24.22 -23.13
N LEU A 602 17.55 24.56 -23.43
CA LEU A 602 16.43 24.33 -22.51
C LEU A 602 16.17 22.82 -22.35
N LEU A 603 15.71 22.41 -21.18
CA LEU A 603 15.47 21.01 -20.85
C LEU A 603 14.23 20.46 -21.57
N THR A 604 13.18 21.27 -21.67
CA THR A 604 11.88 20.89 -22.26
C THR A 604 11.25 22.05 -23.06
N PRO A 605 11.91 22.52 -24.14
CA PRO A 605 11.42 23.60 -25.00
C PRO A 605 10.19 23.18 -25.81
N VAL A 606 9.29 24.15 -26.05
CA VAL A 606 8.09 23.99 -26.89
C VAL A 606 8.04 25.03 -28.00
N VAL A 607 8.50 26.26 -27.73
CA VAL A 607 8.56 27.38 -28.69
C VAL A 607 9.82 28.22 -28.47
#